data_AF-A0A921JR15-F1
#
_entry.id   AF-A0A921JR15-F1
#
_cell.length_a   1.000
_cell.length_b   1.000
_cell.length_c   1.000
_cell.angle_alpha   90.00
_cell.angle_beta   90.00
_cell.angle_gamma   90.00
#
_symmetry.space_group_name_H-M   'P 1'
#
loop_
_entity.id
_entity.type
_entity.pdbx_description
1 polymer ?
#
loop_
_entity_poly.entity_id
_entity_poly.type
_entity_poly.pdbx_seq_one_letter_code
_entity_poly.pdbx_strand_id
1 'polypeptide(L)'
;ADAIVKDYDAHQNDQTHRDVIKKLDEASASMQALADGSKQVADGNRKLANSMPELRKGITDAHDGATKLNAGAAQLEDGLDTSVAGVGKLKAGSSRLATGAKELSDGASALASGASKIDAGAAALEEGARDLDNGAKDLEAGAKKLDDGTGDLATALRDGADKVPHLTDAKKDNVSQVIGDPVRIQKIQQTQAGSYGAGLAPFFLSLALWVGVFMLVQALRPIARRALASNARSWRIALGGWIPFWLISMAQATILLLVVHFVLGLHPANLPLTWAFRLLATMAFSAIIQGTVELFGTPGKFIILILLVLQLTAAGGTLPWQLTPQPLHIVHDVLPMSHVVEGLRRLIYGSDIGSVATNAWMLVGYTALGLVLSILAAHKHKTWTLKVLDPEIAI
;
A
#
# COMPACT_ATOMS: atom_id res chain seq x y z
N ALA A 1 -62.87 57.16 166.71
CA ALA A 1 -61.46 56.77 166.54
C ALA A 1 -61.31 55.32 166.06
N ASP A 2 -62.14 54.36 166.52
CA ASP A 2 -61.98 52.95 166.12
C ASP A 2 -62.63 52.50 164.80
N ALA A 3 -63.43 53.35 164.13
CA ALA A 3 -64.15 52.95 162.91
C ALA A 3 -63.43 53.29 161.58
N ILE A 4 -62.38 54.13 161.60
CA ILE A 4 -61.69 54.60 160.38
C ILE A 4 -60.35 53.88 160.18
N VAL A 5 -59.67 53.50 161.27
CA VAL A 5 -58.39 52.77 161.19
C VAL A 5 -58.60 51.31 160.77
N LYS A 6 -59.79 50.74 161.04
CA LYS A 6 -60.14 49.37 160.64
C LYS A 6 -60.44 49.23 159.13
N ASP A 7 -60.79 50.32 158.47
CA ASP A 7 -61.14 50.35 157.04
C ASP A 7 -59.91 50.65 156.16
N TYR A 8 -58.98 51.48 156.63
CA TYR A 8 -57.76 51.84 155.89
C TYR A 8 -56.74 50.68 155.81
N ASP A 9 -56.47 50.00 156.92
CA ASP A 9 -55.53 48.87 156.95
C ASP A 9 -56.08 47.61 156.27
N ALA A 10 -57.42 47.48 156.18
CA ALA A 10 -58.06 46.41 155.43
C ALA A 10 -57.92 46.62 153.91
N HIS A 11 -58.04 47.86 153.42
CA HIS A 11 -58.01 48.15 151.99
C HIS A 11 -56.60 48.20 151.36
N GLN A 12 -55.57 48.66 152.08
CA GLN A 12 -54.19 48.69 151.56
C GLN A 12 -53.53 47.30 151.55
N ASN A 13 -53.83 46.48 152.57
CA ASN A 13 -53.39 45.10 152.62
C ASN A 13 -54.08 44.30 151.48
N ASP A 14 -55.39 44.50 151.27
CA ASP A 14 -56.14 43.85 150.19
C ASP A 14 -55.67 44.24 148.77
N GLN A 15 -55.22 45.48 148.52
CA GLN A 15 -54.66 45.88 147.22
C GLN A 15 -53.25 45.31 146.97
N THR A 16 -52.35 45.36 147.96
CA THR A 16 -50.97 44.86 147.81
C THR A 16 -50.96 43.34 147.67
N HIS A 17 -51.82 42.63 148.42
CA HIS A 17 -52.01 41.19 148.28
C HIS A 17 -52.58 40.84 146.89
N ARG A 18 -53.53 41.61 146.34
CA ARG A 18 -54.09 41.38 144.99
C ARG A 18 -53.07 41.58 143.87
N ASP A 19 -52.20 42.59 143.94
CA ASP A 19 -51.16 42.83 142.92
C ASP A 19 -50.06 41.78 142.93
N VAL A 20 -49.67 41.29 144.11
CA VAL A 20 -48.73 40.17 144.25
C VAL A 20 -49.35 38.89 143.71
N ILE A 21 -50.63 38.61 144.01
CA ILE A 21 -51.37 37.47 143.45
C ILE A 21 -51.43 37.58 141.92
N LYS A 22 -51.74 38.75 141.38
CA LYS A 22 -51.82 38.97 139.92
C LYS A 22 -50.48 38.78 139.20
N LYS A 23 -49.39 39.32 139.74
CA LYS A 23 -48.04 39.10 139.17
C LYS A 23 -47.59 37.64 139.32
N LEU A 24 -48.00 36.96 140.38
CA LEU A 24 -47.74 35.54 140.57
C LEU A 24 -48.53 34.69 139.57
N ASP A 25 -49.78 35.06 139.29
CA ASP A 25 -50.62 34.42 138.25
C ASP A 25 -50.05 34.67 136.85
N GLU A 26 -49.57 35.89 136.54
CA GLU A 26 -48.92 36.22 135.26
C GLU A 26 -47.56 35.52 135.10
N ALA A 27 -46.77 35.41 136.17
CA ALA A 27 -45.51 34.66 136.17
C ALA A 27 -45.76 33.15 136.07
N SER A 28 -46.80 32.64 136.73
CA SER A 28 -47.27 31.26 136.61
C SER A 28 -47.71 30.96 135.18
N ALA A 29 -48.52 31.83 134.57
CA ALA A 29 -48.95 31.71 133.17
C ALA A 29 -47.77 31.78 132.19
N SER A 30 -46.80 32.67 132.43
CA SER A 30 -45.56 32.77 131.63
C SER A 30 -44.68 31.52 131.78
N MET A 31 -44.56 30.98 133.00
CA MET A 31 -43.87 29.71 133.25
C MET A 31 -44.59 28.54 132.59
N GLN A 32 -45.93 28.55 132.56
CA GLN A 32 -46.73 27.54 131.89
C GLN A 32 -46.56 27.60 130.36
N ALA A 33 -46.58 28.79 129.78
CA ALA A 33 -46.32 29.02 128.36
C ALA A 33 -44.90 28.61 127.96
N LEU A 34 -43.89 28.91 128.80
CA LEU A 34 -42.51 28.46 128.58
C LEU A 34 -42.39 26.93 128.70
N ALA A 35 -43.07 26.32 129.68
CA ALA A 35 -43.13 24.87 129.82
C ALA A 35 -43.76 24.21 128.60
N ASP A 36 -44.87 24.75 128.08
CA ASP A 36 -45.54 24.24 126.89
C ASP A 36 -44.71 24.47 125.61
N GLY A 37 -44.04 25.62 125.48
CA GLY A 37 -43.08 25.89 124.42
C GLY A 37 -41.89 24.91 124.46
N SER A 38 -41.35 24.63 125.64
CA SER A 38 -40.28 23.65 125.82
C SER A 38 -40.72 22.22 125.47
N LYS A 39 -41.97 21.86 125.78
CA LYS A 39 -42.57 20.58 125.36
C LYS A 39 -42.73 20.50 123.85
N GLN A 40 -43.22 21.55 123.19
CA GLN A 40 -43.33 21.60 121.73
C GLN A 40 -41.96 21.45 121.05
N VAL A 41 -40.92 22.11 121.55
CA VAL A 41 -39.55 21.94 121.05
C VAL A 41 -39.05 20.52 121.28
N ALA A 42 -39.28 19.94 122.47
CA ALA A 42 -38.90 18.56 122.75
C ALA A 42 -39.62 17.56 121.84
N ASP A 43 -40.91 17.77 121.54
CA ASP A 43 -41.70 16.94 120.65
C ASP A 43 -41.29 17.12 119.18
N GLY A 44 -40.98 18.35 118.77
CA GLY A 44 -40.38 18.64 117.46
C GLY A 44 -39.04 17.94 117.29
N ASN A 45 -38.16 18.01 118.30
CA ASN A 45 -36.89 17.29 118.32
C ASN A 45 -37.07 15.78 118.30
N ARG A 46 -38.06 15.22 119.01
CA ARG A 46 -38.39 13.79 118.92
C ARG A 46 -38.88 13.40 117.53
N LYS A 47 -39.77 14.18 116.91
CA LYS A 47 -40.24 13.92 115.54
C LYS A 47 -39.07 13.96 114.55
N LEU A 48 -38.20 14.95 114.65
CA LEU A 48 -37.00 15.05 113.81
C LEU A 48 -36.05 13.87 114.05
N ALA A 49 -35.77 13.54 115.31
CA ALA A 49 -34.93 12.40 115.66
C ALA A 49 -35.52 11.07 115.15
N ASN A 50 -36.84 10.92 115.17
CA ASN A 50 -37.53 9.73 114.67
C ASN A 50 -37.54 9.65 113.13
N SER A 51 -37.53 10.79 112.41
CA SER A 51 -37.46 10.82 110.94
C SER A 51 -36.03 10.74 110.39
N MET A 52 -35.01 11.07 111.20
CA MET A 52 -33.61 11.05 110.79
C MET A 52 -33.12 9.67 110.31
N PRO A 53 -33.49 8.54 110.92
CA PRO A 53 -33.17 7.20 110.41
C PRO A 53 -33.69 6.95 109.00
N GLU A 54 -34.94 7.34 108.70
CA GLU A 54 -35.53 7.17 107.37
C GLU A 54 -34.86 8.06 106.33
N LEU A 55 -34.55 9.32 106.68
CA LEU A 55 -33.78 10.19 105.79
C LEU A 55 -32.39 9.63 105.51
N ARG A 56 -31.68 9.16 106.54
CA ARG A 56 -30.36 8.54 106.40
C ARG A 56 -30.44 7.31 105.50
N LYS A 57 -31.46 6.46 105.68
CA LYS A 57 -31.71 5.30 104.83
C LYS A 57 -31.97 5.72 103.38
N GLY A 58 -32.82 6.72 103.14
CA GLY A 58 -33.08 7.23 101.80
C GLY A 58 -31.83 7.79 101.10
N ILE A 59 -30.95 8.47 101.84
CA ILE A 59 -29.65 8.94 101.32
C ILE A 59 -28.75 7.75 100.97
N THR A 60 -28.67 6.73 101.83
CA THR A 60 -27.91 5.51 101.56
C THR A 60 -28.47 4.76 100.34
N ASP A 61 -29.79 4.59 100.24
CA ASP A 61 -30.43 3.94 99.10
C ASP A 61 -30.20 4.71 97.78
N ALA A 62 -30.25 6.05 97.82
CA ALA A 62 -29.95 6.90 96.67
C ALA A 62 -28.47 6.80 96.25
N HIS A 63 -27.56 6.78 97.21
CA HIS A 63 -26.13 6.58 96.97
C HIS A 63 -25.84 5.21 96.34
N ASP A 64 -26.44 4.14 96.88
CA ASP A 64 -26.30 2.78 96.36
C ASP A 64 -26.92 2.66 94.96
N GLY A 65 -28.07 3.32 94.73
CA GLY A 65 -28.71 3.44 93.43
C GLY A 65 -27.83 4.14 92.40
N ALA A 66 -27.21 5.26 92.77
CA ALA A 66 -26.27 6.00 91.92
C ALA A 66 -25.02 5.16 91.60
N THR A 67 -24.51 4.41 92.59
CA THR A 67 -23.36 3.52 92.41
C THR A 67 -23.68 2.38 91.45
N LYS A 68 -24.86 1.76 91.57
CA LYS A 68 -25.35 0.73 90.65
C LYS A 68 -25.57 1.27 89.24
N LEU A 69 -26.13 2.47 89.11
CA LEU A 69 -26.32 3.12 87.81
C LEU A 69 -24.98 3.40 87.13
N ASN A 70 -23.99 3.91 87.88
CA ASN A 70 -22.64 4.15 87.35
C ASN A 70 -21.97 2.85 86.89
N ALA A 71 -22.08 1.77 87.67
CA ALA A 71 -21.58 0.46 87.28
C ALA A 71 -22.29 -0.09 86.02
N GLY A 72 -23.61 0.07 85.93
CA GLY A 72 -24.39 -0.33 84.76
C GLY A 72 -24.05 0.48 83.51
N ALA A 73 -23.78 1.78 83.66
CA ALA A 73 -23.32 2.65 82.58
C ALA A 73 -21.95 2.22 82.05
N ALA A 74 -20.99 1.91 82.95
CA ALA A 74 -19.68 1.39 82.57
C ALA A 74 -19.78 0.04 81.84
N GLN A 75 -20.64 -0.88 82.31
CA GLN A 75 -20.89 -2.15 81.62
C GLN A 75 -21.51 -1.96 80.23
N LEU A 76 -22.40 -0.96 80.07
CA LEU A 76 -22.99 -0.63 78.79
C LEU A 76 -21.94 -0.05 77.81
N GLU A 77 -21.06 0.81 78.31
CA GLU A 77 -19.93 1.36 77.55
C GLU A 77 -19.01 0.23 77.04
N ASP A 78 -18.58 -0.67 77.93
CA ASP A 78 -17.76 -1.85 77.56
C ASP A 78 -18.47 -2.75 76.52
N GLY A 79 -19.78 -2.95 76.68
CA GLY A 79 -20.61 -3.72 75.76
C GLY A 79 -20.76 -3.05 74.39
N LEU A 80 -20.85 -1.72 74.36
CA LEU A 80 -20.91 -0.94 73.13
C LEU A 80 -19.57 -0.97 72.39
N ASP A 81 -18.46 -0.79 73.11
CA ASP A 81 -17.11 -0.89 72.53
C ASP A 81 -16.84 -2.28 71.94
N THR A 82 -17.24 -3.34 72.65
CA THR A 82 -17.17 -4.71 72.15
C THR A 82 -18.01 -4.89 70.88
N SER A 83 -19.21 -4.31 70.85
CA SER A 83 -20.10 -4.38 69.68
C SER A 83 -19.54 -3.62 68.48
N VAL A 84 -18.97 -2.42 68.70
CA VAL A 84 -18.31 -1.63 67.65
C VAL A 84 -17.11 -2.39 67.08
N ALA A 85 -16.29 -3.00 67.94
CA ALA A 85 -15.19 -3.86 67.51
C ALA A 85 -15.69 -5.08 66.71
N GLY A 86 -16.79 -5.70 67.13
CA GLY A 86 -17.45 -6.80 66.43
C GLY A 86 -17.94 -6.41 65.03
N VAL A 87 -18.60 -5.26 64.90
CA VAL A 87 -19.04 -4.69 63.61
C VAL A 87 -17.85 -4.38 62.72
N GLY A 88 -16.76 -3.84 63.29
CA GLY A 88 -15.51 -3.61 62.55
C GLY A 88 -14.92 -4.90 61.97
N LYS A 89 -14.88 -5.98 62.76
CA LYS A 89 -14.44 -7.31 62.31
C LYS A 89 -15.36 -7.89 61.22
N LEU A 90 -16.67 -7.76 61.38
CA LEU A 90 -17.66 -8.22 60.39
C LEU A 90 -17.52 -7.49 59.06
N LYS A 91 -17.34 -6.16 59.10
CA LYS A 91 -17.09 -5.34 57.90
C LYS A 91 -15.81 -5.80 57.19
N ALA A 92 -14.71 -5.97 57.92
CA ALA A 92 -13.45 -6.46 57.36
C ALA A 92 -13.59 -7.87 56.75
N GLY A 93 -14.29 -8.78 57.42
CA GLY A 93 -14.60 -10.12 56.91
C GLY A 93 -15.45 -10.08 55.64
N SER A 94 -16.47 -9.23 55.60
CA SER A 94 -17.34 -9.05 54.43
C SER A 94 -16.58 -8.48 53.22
N SER A 95 -15.69 -7.51 53.45
CA SER A 95 -14.80 -6.98 52.41
C SER A 95 -13.86 -8.06 51.86
N ARG A 96 -13.25 -8.89 52.73
CA ARG A 96 -12.40 -10.01 52.30
C ARG A 96 -13.19 -11.04 51.49
N LEU A 97 -14.41 -11.37 51.92
CA LEU A 97 -15.28 -12.29 51.19
C LEU A 97 -15.65 -11.75 49.81
N ALA A 98 -15.99 -10.45 49.70
CA ALA A 98 -16.29 -9.82 48.43
C ALA A 98 -15.09 -9.84 47.47
N THR A 99 -13.89 -9.56 47.97
CA THR A 99 -12.65 -9.69 47.18
C THR A 99 -12.42 -11.13 46.72
N GLY A 100 -12.53 -12.11 47.62
CA GLY A 100 -12.35 -13.53 47.27
C GLY A 100 -13.40 -14.03 46.26
N ALA A 101 -14.65 -13.57 46.36
CA ALA A 101 -15.69 -13.89 45.39
C ALA A 101 -15.39 -13.31 44.00
N LYS A 102 -14.84 -12.08 43.94
CA LYS A 102 -14.40 -11.46 42.70
C LYS A 102 -13.23 -12.23 42.08
N GLU A 103 -12.21 -12.56 42.87
CA GLU A 103 -11.05 -13.37 42.42
C GLU A 103 -11.50 -14.74 41.88
N LEU A 104 -12.45 -15.40 42.55
CA LEU A 104 -13.02 -16.67 42.09
C LEU A 104 -13.77 -16.51 40.76
N SER A 105 -14.57 -15.46 40.60
CA SER A 105 -15.29 -15.16 39.36
C SER A 105 -14.33 -14.88 38.19
N ASP A 106 -13.28 -14.10 38.44
CA ASP A 106 -12.25 -13.78 37.45
C ASP A 106 -11.48 -15.06 37.07
N GLY A 107 -11.14 -15.91 38.05
CA GLY A 107 -10.52 -17.22 37.83
C GLY A 107 -11.40 -18.19 37.02
N ALA A 108 -12.70 -18.25 37.30
CA ALA A 108 -13.66 -19.06 36.53
C ALA A 108 -13.78 -18.57 35.08
N SER A 109 -13.76 -17.26 34.85
CA SER A 109 -13.79 -16.66 33.51
C SER A 109 -12.51 -16.96 32.73
N ALA A 110 -11.36 -16.91 33.40
CA ALA A 110 -10.07 -17.30 32.82
C ALA A 110 -10.04 -18.79 32.46
N LEU A 111 -10.57 -19.66 33.33
CA LEU A 111 -10.68 -21.10 33.08
C LEU A 111 -11.59 -21.41 31.88
N ALA A 112 -12.75 -20.76 31.79
CA ALA A 112 -13.65 -20.91 30.65
C ALA A 112 -12.98 -20.48 29.34
N SER A 113 -12.27 -19.35 29.35
CA SER A 113 -11.50 -18.87 28.21
C SER A 113 -10.37 -19.85 27.81
N GLY A 114 -9.71 -20.46 28.80
CA GLY A 114 -8.72 -21.51 28.59
C GLY A 114 -9.33 -22.76 27.94
N ALA A 115 -10.50 -23.20 28.42
CA ALA A 115 -11.23 -24.33 27.85
C ALA A 115 -11.63 -24.09 26.39
N SER A 116 -12.16 -22.90 26.05
CA SER A 116 -12.46 -22.55 24.65
C SER A 116 -11.21 -22.56 23.75
N LYS A 117 -10.05 -22.14 24.26
CA LYS A 117 -8.79 -22.20 23.50
C LYS A 117 -8.34 -23.64 23.27
N ILE A 118 -8.51 -24.51 24.26
CA ILE A 118 -8.21 -25.95 24.12
C ILE A 118 -9.11 -26.59 23.08
N ASP A 119 -10.41 -26.30 23.10
CA ASP A 119 -11.38 -26.82 22.13
C ASP A 119 -11.03 -26.39 20.70
N ALA A 120 -10.73 -25.10 20.49
CA ALA A 120 -10.27 -24.59 19.20
C ALA A 120 -8.95 -25.24 18.75
N GLY A 121 -8.02 -25.46 19.68
CA GLY A 121 -6.76 -26.16 19.41
C GLY A 121 -6.96 -27.64 19.05
N ALA A 122 -7.92 -28.32 19.68
CA ALA A 122 -8.28 -29.69 19.35
C ALA A 122 -8.92 -29.81 17.97
N ALA A 123 -9.81 -28.87 17.60
CA ALA A 123 -10.38 -28.81 16.26
C ALA A 123 -9.31 -28.57 15.18
N ALA A 124 -8.37 -27.64 15.42
CA ALA A 124 -7.24 -27.40 14.52
C ALA A 124 -6.32 -28.62 14.38
N LEU A 125 -6.09 -29.36 15.48
CA LEU A 125 -5.33 -30.61 15.45
C LEU A 125 -6.03 -31.69 14.63
N GLU A 126 -7.36 -31.80 14.76
CA GLU A 126 -8.17 -32.74 13.98
C GLU A 126 -8.14 -32.41 12.48
N GLU A 127 -8.23 -31.13 12.11
CA GLU A 127 -8.06 -30.66 10.73
C GLU A 127 -6.67 -30.99 10.19
N GLY A 128 -5.61 -30.68 10.95
CA GLY A 128 -4.24 -31.03 10.58
C GLY A 128 -4.00 -32.53 10.43
N ALA A 129 -4.67 -33.36 11.23
CA ALA A 129 -4.63 -34.82 11.09
C ALA A 129 -5.34 -35.31 9.81
N ARG A 130 -6.45 -34.68 9.40
CA ARG A 130 -7.12 -34.97 8.12
C ARG A 130 -6.24 -34.57 6.93
N ASP A 131 -5.59 -33.42 7.00
CA ASP A 131 -4.67 -32.96 5.96
C ASP A 131 -3.47 -33.92 5.82
N LEU A 132 -2.93 -34.40 6.94
CA LEU A 132 -1.86 -35.39 6.94
C LEU A 132 -2.31 -36.73 6.32
N ASP A 133 -3.52 -37.20 6.64
CA ASP A 133 -4.09 -38.42 6.04
C ASP A 133 -4.28 -38.27 4.51
N ASN A 134 -4.77 -37.11 4.06
CA ASN A 134 -4.88 -36.82 2.63
C ASN A 134 -3.51 -36.75 1.95
N GLY A 135 -2.54 -36.07 2.55
CA GLY A 135 -1.17 -36.02 2.05
C GLY A 135 -0.50 -37.41 1.98
N ALA A 136 -0.81 -38.30 2.92
CA ALA A 136 -0.33 -39.68 2.90
C ALA A 136 -0.95 -40.48 1.73
N LYS A 137 -2.24 -40.30 1.43
CA LYS A 137 -2.90 -40.91 0.26
C LYS A 137 -2.33 -40.39 -1.05
N ASP A 138 -2.05 -39.08 -1.14
CA ASP A 138 -1.43 -38.48 -2.31
C ASP A 138 -0.01 -39.02 -2.53
N LEU A 139 0.75 -39.19 -1.45
CA LEU A 139 2.08 -39.80 -1.49
C LEU A 139 2.01 -41.26 -1.95
N GLU A 140 1.07 -42.05 -1.43
CA GLU A 140 0.83 -43.43 -1.86
C GLU A 140 0.49 -43.49 -3.36
N ALA A 141 -0.41 -42.63 -3.83
CA ALA A 141 -0.77 -42.55 -5.24
C ALA A 141 0.42 -42.13 -6.12
N GLY A 142 1.24 -41.19 -5.65
CA GLY A 142 2.48 -40.77 -6.31
C GLY A 142 3.52 -41.90 -6.39
N ALA A 143 3.71 -42.64 -5.29
CA ALA A 143 4.60 -43.79 -5.24
C ALA A 143 4.17 -44.90 -6.21
N LYS A 144 2.85 -45.17 -6.30
CA LYS A 144 2.32 -46.12 -7.28
C LYS A 144 2.58 -45.68 -8.72
N LYS A 145 2.36 -44.40 -9.04
CA LYS A 145 2.68 -43.86 -10.38
C LYS A 145 4.16 -43.99 -10.72
N LEU A 146 5.03 -43.79 -9.73
CA LEU A 146 6.47 -43.97 -9.90
C LEU A 146 6.81 -45.45 -10.16
N ASP A 147 6.23 -46.37 -9.40
CA ASP A 147 6.41 -47.81 -9.60
C ASP A 147 5.96 -48.22 -11.01
N ASP A 148 4.72 -47.86 -11.40
CA ASP A 148 4.17 -48.10 -12.73
C ASP A 148 5.11 -47.52 -13.83
N GLY A 149 5.53 -46.26 -13.68
CA GLY A 149 6.43 -45.61 -14.63
C GLY A 149 7.83 -46.24 -14.72
N THR A 150 8.35 -46.79 -13.63
CA THR A 150 9.61 -47.54 -13.63
C THR A 150 9.47 -48.90 -14.29
N GLY A 151 8.31 -49.56 -14.12
CA GLY A 151 7.94 -50.78 -14.85
C GLY A 151 7.81 -50.55 -16.36
N ASP A 152 7.15 -49.46 -16.76
CA ASP A 152 7.04 -49.05 -18.16
C ASP A 152 8.41 -48.75 -18.77
N LEU A 153 9.26 -48.01 -18.06
CA LEU A 153 10.62 -47.70 -18.49
C LEU A 153 11.47 -48.97 -18.65
N ALA A 154 11.40 -49.89 -17.69
CA ALA A 154 12.13 -51.16 -17.75
C ALA A 154 11.67 -52.01 -18.94
N THR A 155 10.36 -52.07 -19.20
CA THR A 155 9.77 -52.75 -20.35
C THR A 155 10.25 -52.12 -21.66
N ALA A 156 10.18 -50.78 -21.77
CA ALA A 156 10.64 -50.07 -22.95
C ALA A 156 12.15 -50.23 -23.21
N LEU A 157 12.97 -50.28 -22.16
CA LEU A 157 14.41 -50.57 -22.28
C LEU A 157 14.67 -51.98 -22.78
N ARG A 158 13.92 -52.97 -22.26
CA ARG A 158 14.02 -54.37 -22.70
C ARG A 158 13.60 -54.51 -24.17
N ASP A 159 12.44 -53.97 -24.54
CA ASP A 159 11.94 -53.95 -25.91
C ASP A 159 12.91 -53.23 -26.86
N GLY A 160 13.50 -52.13 -26.40
CA GLY A 160 14.52 -51.39 -27.12
C GLY A 160 15.77 -52.22 -27.35
N ALA A 161 16.25 -52.93 -26.32
CA ALA A 161 17.38 -53.83 -26.39
C ALA A 161 17.14 -55.00 -27.35
N ASP A 162 15.94 -55.61 -27.31
CA ASP A 162 15.55 -56.69 -28.22
C ASP A 162 15.42 -56.21 -29.68
N LYS A 163 15.09 -54.93 -29.89
CA LYS A 163 15.07 -54.28 -31.21
C LYS A 163 16.46 -53.88 -31.72
N VAL A 164 17.51 -53.90 -30.90
CA VAL A 164 18.87 -53.66 -31.37
C VAL A 164 19.28 -54.84 -32.26
N PRO A 165 19.48 -54.65 -33.58
CA PRO A 165 19.82 -55.75 -34.47
C PRO A 165 21.15 -56.37 -34.05
N HIS A 166 21.22 -57.70 -33.96
CA HIS A 166 22.51 -58.40 -33.87
C HIS A 166 23.29 -58.17 -35.16
N LEU A 167 24.22 -57.22 -35.11
CA LEU A 167 25.07 -56.82 -36.23
C LEU A 167 26.17 -57.87 -36.45
N THR A 168 26.03 -58.67 -37.51
CA THR A 168 27.15 -59.41 -38.10
C THR A 168 28.20 -58.43 -38.64
N ASP A 169 29.46 -58.86 -38.70
CA ASP A 169 30.62 -58.00 -39.00
C ASP A 169 30.44 -57.14 -40.27
N ALA A 170 29.78 -57.66 -41.31
CA ALA A 170 29.53 -56.94 -42.56
C ALA A 170 28.50 -55.78 -42.46
N LYS A 171 27.61 -55.77 -41.46
CA LYS A 171 26.65 -54.66 -41.24
C LYS A 171 27.18 -53.61 -40.26
N LYS A 172 28.21 -53.95 -39.50
CA LYS A 172 28.86 -53.08 -38.50
C LYS A 172 29.51 -51.85 -39.16
N ASP A 173 30.09 -52.02 -40.35
CA ASP A 173 30.72 -50.93 -41.12
C ASP A 173 29.70 -49.95 -41.71
N ASN A 174 28.54 -50.43 -42.13
CA ASN A 174 27.48 -49.56 -42.65
C ASN A 174 26.83 -48.76 -41.51
N VAL A 175 26.55 -49.41 -40.38
CA VAL A 175 26.02 -48.72 -39.19
C VAL A 175 27.03 -47.77 -38.55
N SER A 176 28.34 -48.11 -38.56
CA SER A 176 29.38 -47.18 -38.07
C SER A 176 29.50 -45.93 -38.94
N GLN A 177 29.29 -46.02 -40.26
CA GLN A 177 29.20 -44.85 -41.14
C GLN A 177 27.96 -43.99 -40.86
N VAL A 178 26.81 -44.60 -40.57
CA VAL A 178 25.59 -43.86 -40.24
C VAL A 178 25.66 -43.23 -38.84
N ILE A 179 26.34 -43.84 -37.86
CA ILE A 179 26.54 -43.27 -36.52
C ILE A 179 27.65 -42.22 -36.49
N GLY A 180 28.70 -42.38 -37.32
CA GLY A 180 29.84 -41.45 -37.39
C GLY A 180 29.53 -40.14 -38.12
N ASP A 181 28.52 -40.13 -38.98
CA ASP A 181 28.01 -38.92 -39.66
C ASP A 181 26.48 -39.00 -39.83
N PRO A 182 25.71 -38.94 -38.71
CA PRO A 182 24.26 -39.21 -38.72
C PRO A 182 23.46 -38.14 -39.45
N VAL A 183 24.09 -36.99 -39.72
CA VAL A 183 23.48 -35.88 -40.41
C VAL A 183 24.47 -35.32 -41.42
N ARG A 184 24.39 -35.80 -42.67
CA ARG A 184 24.89 -35.00 -43.79
C ARG A 184 24.12 -33.70 -43.79
N ILE A 185 24.70 -32.64 -43.24
CA ILE A 185 24.15 -31.29 -43.32
C ILE A 185 24.18 -30.88 -44.79
N GLN A 186 23.07 -31.11 -45.49
CA GLN A 186 22.79 -30.43 -46.75
C GLN A 186 22.57 -28.96 -46.42
N LYS A 187 23.66 -28.18 -46.45
CA LYS A 187 23.58 -26.72 -46.45
C LYS A 187 22.97 -26.29 -47.77
N ILE A 188 21.64 -26.24 -47.86
CA ILE A 188 20.93 -25.59 -48.95
C ILE A 188 21.11 -24.08 -48.74
N GLN A 189 22.28 -23.56 -49.09
CA GLN A 189 22.52 -22.12 -49.13
C GLN A 189 21.94 -21.62 -50.44
N GLN A 190 20.75 -21.01 -50.39
CA GLN A 190 20.09 -20.52 -51.60
C GLN A 190 20.94 -19.47 -52.34
N THR A 191 21.75 -18.69 -51.61
CA THR A 191 22.76 -17.74 -52.13
C THR A 191 23.78 -17.35 -51.04
N GLN A 192 25.06 -17.19 -51.37
CA GLN A 192 26.12 -16.76 -50.44
C GLN A 192 26.61 -15.35 -50.74
N ALA A 193 26.77 -14.53 -49.70
CA ALA A 193 27.59 -13.33 -49.77
C ALA A 193 29.07 -13.74 -49.65
N GLY A 194 29.92 -13.36 -50.61
CA GLY A 194 31.33 -13.77 -50.66
C GLY A 194 32.21 -13.27 -49.50
N SER A 195 31.72 -12.37 -48.65
CA SER A 195 32.38 -11.91 -47.42
C SER A 195 31.37 -11.36 -46.40
N TYR A 196 31.78 -11.23 -45.15
CA TYR A 196 30.95 -10.61 -44.09
C TYR A 196 30.54 -9.17 -44.46
N GLY A 197 31.46 -8.39 -45.00
CA GLY A 197 31.19 -7.02 -45.47
C GLY A 197 30.22 -6.99 -46.65
N ALA A 198 30.32 -7.96 -47.58
CA ALA A 198 29.34 -8.11 -48.65
C ALA A 198 27.95 -8.33 -48.06
N GLY A 199 27.83 -9.20 -47.03
CA GLY A 199 26.61 -9.50 -46.28
C GLY A 199 25.81 -8.28 -45.78
N LEU A 200 26.53 -7.23 -45.37
CA LEU A 200 25.98 -5.99 -44.84
C LEU A 200 25.80 -4.89 -45.89
N ALA A 201 26.31 -5.08 -47.11
CA ALA A 201 26.32 -4.04 -48.14
C ALA A 201 24.93 -3.49 -48.51
N PRO A 202 23.86 -4.30 -48.67
CA PRO A 202 22.52 -3.78 -48.96
C PRO A 202 22.05 -2.72 -47.96
N PHE A 203 22.36 -2.93 -46.66
CA PHE A 203 22.01 -2.01 -45.59
C PHE A 203 22.76 -0.69 -45.68
N PHE A 204 24.10 -0.73 -45.77
CA PHE A 204 24.91 0.48 -45.85
C PHE A 204 24.71 1.26 -47.15
N LEU A 205 24.46 0.56 -48.27
CA LEU A 205 24.08 1.19 -49.53
C LEU A 205 22.77 1.96 -49.38
N SER A 206 21.76 1.35 -48.78
CA SER A 206 20.47 2.02 -48.55
C SER A 206 20.60 3.20 -47.58
N LEU A 207 21.36 3.03 -46.50
CA LEU A 207 21.64 4.08 -45.53
C LEU A 207 22.34 5.29 -46.17
N ALA A 208 23.37 5.04 -46.99
CA ALA A 208 24.10 6.09 -47.69
C ALA A 208 23.22 6.88 -48.65
N LEU A 209 22.29 6.19 -49.35
CA LEU A 209 21.30 6.87 -50.20
C LEU A 209 20.37 7.77 -49.38
N TRP A 210 19.79 7.26 -48.29
CA TRP A 210 18.89 8.04 -47.43
C TRP A 210 19.58 9.27 -46.84
N VAL A 211 20.76 9.07 -46.23
CA VAL A 211 21.51 10.14 -45.58
C VAL A 211 21.97 11.19 -46.60
N GLY A 212 22.43 10.78 -47.79
CA GLY A 212 22.85 11.72 -48.81
C GLY A 212 21.69 12.57 -49.34
N VAL A 213 20.51 11.98 -49.54
CA VAL A 213 19.29 12.73 -49.87
C VAL A 213 18.88 13.68 -48.75
N PHE A 214 18.95 13.24 -47.50
CA PHE A 214 18.66 14.08 -46.34
C PHE A 214 19.60 15.29 -46.28
N MET A 215 20.91 15.09 -46.48
CA MET A 215 21.89 16.17 -46.55
C MET A 215 21.64 17.12 -47.72
N LEU A 216 21.17 16.61 -48.86
CA LEU A 216 20.81 17.43 -50.01
C LEU A 216 19.66 18.40 -49.69
N VAL A 217 18.66 17.95 -48.93
CA VAL A 217 17.53 18.78 -48.43
C VAL A 217 17.98 19.80 -47.38
N GLN A 218 19.14 19.61 -46.76
CA GLN A 218 19.75 20.62 -45.90
C GLN A 218 20.53 21.68 -46.69
N ALA A 219 21.22 21.26 -47.75
CA ALA A 219 22.06 22.13 -48.58
C ALA A 219 21.25 22.98 -49.58
N LEU A 220 20.19 22.39 -50.15
CA LEU A 220 19.35 23.03 -51.15
C LEU A 220 17.99 23.40 -50.55
N ARG A 221 17.40 24.48 -51.08
CA ARG A 221 16.03 24.86 -50.70
C ARG A 221 15.03 24.00 -51.49
N PRO A 222 14.15 23.23 -50.82
CA PRO A 222 13.20 22.34 -51.49
C PRO A 222 12.24 23.03 -52.47
N ILE A 223 11.70 24.20 -52.08
CA ILE A 223 10.81 25.01 -52.93
C ILE A 223 11.44 26.38 -53.19
N ALA A 224 11.57 26.75 -54.46
CA ALA A 224 12.01 28.08 -54.85
C ALA A 224 10.92 29.13 -54.56
N ARG A 225 11.26 30.21 -53.85
CA ARG A 225 10.33 31.32 -53.56
C ARG A 225 9.69 31.92 -54.82
N ARG A 226 10.43 31.94 -55.93
CA ARG A 226 9.97 32.41 -57.24
C ARG A 226 8.85 31.53 -57.82
N ALA A 227 8.88 30.22 -57.56
CA ALA A 227 7.85 29.30 -58.04
C ALA A 227 6.54 29.44 -57.25
N LEU A 228 6.62 29.73 -55.95
CA LEU A 228 5.45 30.02 -55.11
C LEU A 228 4.75 31.34 -55.45
N ALA A 229 5.49 32.33 -55.95
CA ALA A 229 4.96 33.61 -56.42
C ALA A 229 4.35 33.54 -57.84
N SER A 230 4.43 32.38 -58.51
CA SER A 230 3.88 32.18 -59.85
C SER A 230 2.46 31.62 -59.83
N ASN A 231 1.71 31.79 -60.92
CA ASN A 231 0.35 31.22 -61.08
C ASN A 231 0.35 29.73 -61.50
N ALA A 232 1.49 29.03 -61.39
CA ALA A 232 1.59 27.63 -61.77
C ALA A 232 0.79 26.73 -60.82
N ARG A 233 0.19 25.62 -61.32
CA ARG A 233 -0.55 24.64 -60.48
C ARG A 233 0.38 24.03 -59.42
N SER A 234 -0.13 23.75 -58.22
CA SER A 234 0.70 23.27 -57.08
C SER A 234 1.45 21.97 -57.36
N TRP A 235 0.89 21.08 -58.19
CA TRP A 235 1.59 19.86 -58.61
C TRP A 235 2.79 20.10 -59.54
N ARG A 236 2.74 21.14 -60.38
CA ARG A 236 3.89 21.52 -61.24
C ARG A 236 5.01 22.13 -60.40
N ILE A 237 4.66 22.86 -59.34
CA ILE A 237 5.65 23.45 -58.42
C ILE A 237 6.32 22.36 -57.60
N ALA A 238 5.55 21.41 -57.07
CA ALA A 238 6.07 20.26 -56.33
C ALA A 238 7.02 19.41 -57.21
N LEU A 239 6.59 19.04 -58.42
CA LEU A 239 7.44 18.31 -59.35
C LEU A 239 8.69 19.11 -59.77
N GLY A 240 8.53 20.40 -60.08
CA GLY A 240 9.63 21.27 -60.47
C GLY A 240 10.65 21.49 -59.35
N GLY A 241 10.21 21.45 -58.09
CA GLY A 241 11.07 21.47 -56.92
C GLY A 241 11.77 20.14 -56.67
N TRP A 242 11.13 19.01 -56.96
CA TRP A 242 11.67 17.68 -56.68
C TRP A 242 12.65 17.14 -57.73
N ILE A 243 12.42 17.43 -59.02
CA ILE A 243 13.28 16.91 -60.11
C ILE A 243 14.77 17.21 -59.90
N PRO A 244 15.21 18.43 -59.52
CA PRO A 244 16.62 18.71 -59.26
C PRO A 244 17.20 17.85 -58.13
N PHE A 245 16.43 17.58 -57.07
CA PHE A 245 16.86 16.72 -55.97
C PHE A 245 17.04 15.28 -56.43
N TRP A 246 16.06 14.78 -57.18
CA TRP A 246 16.13 13.43 -57.72
C TRP A 246 17.34 13.26 -58.65
N LEU A 247 17.59 14.21 -59.57
CA LEU A 247 18.74 14.15 -60.49
C LEU A 247 20.09 14.09 -59.75
N ILE A 248 20.29 14.93 -58.72
CA ILE A 248 21.52 14.90 -57.91
C ILE A 248 21.60 13.58 -57.12
N SER A 249 20.47 13.08 -56.63
CA SER A 249 20.41 11.80 -55.91
C SER A 249 20.71 10.60 -56.83
N MET A 250 20.28 10.65 -58.10
CA MET A 250 20.64 9.66 -59.12
C MET A 250 22.16 9.65 -59.38
N ALA A 251 22.77 10.84 -59.45
CA ALA A 251 24.21 10.96 -59.60
C ALA A 251 24.95 10.34 -58.40
N GLN A 252 24.51 10.65 -57.17
CA GLN A 252 25.04 10.02 -55.95
C GLN A 252 24.88 8.49 -55.97
N ALA A 253 23.71 7.97 -56.37
CA ALA A 253 23.49 6.53 -56.45
C ALA A 253 24.41 5.86 -57.47
N THR A 254 24.63 6.50 -58.60
CA THR A 254 25.53 5.99 -59.65
C THR A 254 26.98 6.01 -59.17
N ILE A 255 27.45 7.10 -58.57
CA ILE A 255 28.79 7.20 -57.98
C ILE A 255 28.99 6.12 -56.92
N LEU A 256 28.03 5.96 -56.02
CA LEU A 256 28.11 4.95 -54.97
C LEU A 256 28.13 3.51 -55.56
N LEU A 257 27.47 3.25 -56.70
CA LEU A 257 27.61 1.96 -57.40
C LEU A 257 29.02 1.76 -57.97
N LEU A 258 29.58 2.78 -58.62
CA LEU A 258 30.92 2.71 -59.18
C LEU A 258 31.96 2.47 -58.09
N VAL A 259 31.87 3.17 -56.96
CA VAL A 259 32.78 2.95 -55.82
C VAL A 259 32.62 1.53 -55.27
N VAL A 260 31.40 1.05 -55.09
CA VAL A 260 31.17 -0.29 -54.53
C VAL A 260 31.65 -1.39 -55.49
N HIS A 261 31.50 -1.18 -56.79
CA HIS A 261 31.93 -2.13 -57.81
C HIS A 261 33.45 -2.13 -57.99
N PHE A 262 34.06 -0.97 -58.21
CA PHE A 262 35.48 -0.86 -58.56
C PHE A 262 36.43 -0.73 -57.37
N VAL A 263 36.01 -0.10 -56.27
CA VAL A 263 36.87 0.15 -55.10
C VAL A 263 36.67 -0.92 -54.04
N LEU A 264 35.41 -1.28 -53.73
CA LEU A 264 35.10 -2.26 -52.69
C LEU A 264 35.06 -3.71 -53.21
N GLY A 265 35.18 -3.90 -54.53
CA GLY A 265 35.22 -5.23 -55.16
C GLY A 265 33.92 -6.03 -55.02
N LEU A 266 32.79 -5.36 -54.73
CA LEU A 266 31.49 -6.01 -54.63
C LEU A 266 30.86 -6.08 -56.02
N HIS A 267 30.71 -7.30 -56.52
CA HIS A 267 30.12 -7.60 -57.81
C HIS A 267 28.67 -8.08 -57.60
N PRO A 268 27.65 -7.23 -57.83
CA PRO A 268 26.26 -7.67 -57.72
C PRO A 268 25.97 -8.73 -58.78
N ALA A 269 25.21 -9.77 -58.42
CA ALA A 269 24.77 -10.79 -59.35
C ALA A 269 24.05 -10.20 -60.57
N ASN A 270 23.23 -9.17 -60.36
CA ASN A 270 22.52 -8.46 -61.43
C ASN A 270 22.88 -6.97 -61.42
N LEU A 271 23.98 -6.58 -62.07
CA LEU A 271 24.48 -5.21 -62.07
C LEU A 271 23.50 -4.17 -62.65
N PRO A 272 22.87 -4.37 -63.84
CA PRO A 272 21.95 -3.38 -64.40
C PRO A 272 20.69 -3.20 -63.55
N LEU A 273 20.17 -4.30 -63.00
CA LEU A 273 18.96 -4.27 -62.17
C LEU A 273 19.24 -3.66 -60.79
N THR A 274 20.42 -3.92 -60.22
CA THR A 274 20.90 -3.24 -59.01
C THR A 274 21.00 -1.74 -59.22
N TRP A 275 21.53 -1.28 -60.37
CA TRP A 275 21.58 0.13 -60.70
C TRP A 275 20.17 0.74 -60.81
N ALA A 276 19.29 0.15 -61.61
CA ALA A 276 17.92 0.62 -61.81
C ALA A 276 17.12 0.69 -60.50
N PHE A 277 17.21 -0.35 -59.66
CA PHE A 277 16.54 -0.40 -58.37
C PHE A 277 17.03 0.69 -57.40
N ARG A 278 18.31 1.07 -57.47
CA ARG A 278 18.85 2.17 -56.66
C ARG A 278 18.40 3.54 -57.13
N LEU A 279 18.21 3.73 -58.44
CA LEU A 279 17.60 4.96 -58.97
C LEU A 279 16.14 5.09 -58.51
N LEU A 280 15.44 3.96 -58.43
CA LEU A 280 14.09 3.91 -57.87
C LEU A 280 14.09 4.21 -56.36
N ALA A 281 15.06 3.67 -55.62
CA ALA A 281 15.24 3.96 -54.20
C ALA A 281 15.51 5.46 -53.96
N THR A 282 16.37 6.10 -54.76
CA THR A 282 16.60 7.56 -54.64
C THR A 282 15.40 8.38 -55.07
N MET A 283 14.59 7.91 -56.02
CA MET A 283 13.31 8.52 -56.36
C MET A 283 12.34 8.52 -55.16
N ALA A 284 12.18 7.39 -54.49
CA ALA A 284 11.34 7.26 -53.30
C ALA A 284 11.87 8.06 -52.10
N PHE A 285 13.15 7.91 -51.77
CA PHE A 285 13.76 8.61 -50.64
C PHE A 285 13.74 10.13 -50.83
N SER A 286 14.11 10.63 -52.02
CA SER A 286 14.05 12.07 -52.29
C SER A 286 12.64 12.63 -52.19
N ALA A 287 11.63 11.94 -52.73
CA ALA A 287 10.25 12.40 -52.65
C ALA A 287 9.74 12.44 -51.20
N ILE A 288 9.96 11.39 -50.41
CA ILE A 288 9.50 11.34 -49.01
C ILE A 288 10.20 12.38 -48.15
N ILE A 289 11.53 12.43 -48.24
CA ILE A 289 12.34 13.31 -47.40
C ILE A 289 12.01 14.77 -47.74
N GLN A 290 11.98 15.10 -49.03
CA GLN A 290 11.66 16.44 -49.49
C GLN A 290 10.22 16.82 -49.13
N GLY A 291 9.22 16.00 -49.45
CA GLY A 291 7.82 16.30 -49.19
C GLY A 291 7.50 16.48 -47.71
N THR A 292 8.12 15.69 -46.84
CA THR A 292 7.97 15.84 -45.39
C THR A 292 8.59 17.15 -44.89
N VAL A 293 9.81 17.47 -45.33
CA VAL A 293 10.48 18.72 -44.93
C VAL A 293 9.77 19.94 -45.50
N GLU A 294 9.22 19.87 -46.70
CA GLU A 294 8.43 20.94 -47.30
C GLU A 294 7.13 21.22 -46.53
N LEU A 295 6.43 20.16 -46.13
CA LEU A 295 5.13 20.27 -45.47
C LEU A 295 5.26 20.82 -44.03
N PHE A 296 6.28 20.35 -43.31
CA PHE A 296 6.46 20.64 -41.89
C PHE A 296 7.56 21.66 -41.58
N GLY A 297 8.41 22.03 -42.55
CA GLY A 297 9.51 22.98 -42.34
C GLY A 297 10.62 22.41 -41.44
N THR A 298 11.16 23.23 -40.52
CA THR A 298 12.21 22.81 -39.58
C THR A 298 11.83 21.58 -38.75
N PRO A 299 10.60 21.46 -38.18
CA PRO A 299 10.12 20.22 -37.57
C PRO A 299 10.19 18.97 -38.48
N GLY A 300 9.97 19.13 -39.79
CA GLY A 300 10.03 18.03 -40.75
C GLY A 300 11.40 17.35 -40.79
N LYS A 301 12.48 18.11 -40.56
CA LYS A 301 13.85 17.57 -40.49
C LYS A 301 14.02 16.61 -39.31
N PHE A 302 13.40 16.93 -38.17
CA PHE A 302 13.39 16.05 -37.00
C PHE A 302 12.57 14.79 -37.26
N ILE A 303 11.44 14.90 -37.98
CA ILE A 303 10.64 13.73 -38.38
C ILE A 303 11.48 12.77 -39.25
N ILE A 304 12.22 13.29 -40.23
CA ILE A 304 13.10 12.46 -41.07
C ILE A 304 14.25 11.84 -40.27
N LEU A 305 14.78 12.54 -39.28
CA LEU A 305 15.80 11.99 -38.38
C LEU A 305 15.24 10.85 -37.52
N ILE A 306 14.03 11.00 -36.97
CA ILE A 306 13.35 9.94 -36.21
C ILE A 306 13.09 8.73 -37.12
N LEU A 307 12.60 8.95 -38.34
CA LEU A 307 12.41 7.89 -39.32
C LEU A 307 13.72 7.21 -39.69
N LEU A 308 14.84 7.93 -39.77
CA LEU A 308 16.15 7.33 -39.99
C LEU A 308 16.55 6.39 -38.85
N VAL A 309 16.42 6.85 -37.60
CA VAL A 309 16.75 6.03 -36.41
C VAL A 309 15.87 4.77 -36.35
N LEU A 310 14.56 4.93 -36.60
CA LEU A 310 13.61 3.82 -36.58
C LEU A 310 13.89 2.80 -37.70
N GLN A 311 14.33 3.26 -38.87
CA GLN A 311 14.72 2.39 -39.98
C GLN A 311 16.02 1.64 -39.70
N LEU A 312 16.95 2.23 -38.94
CA LEU A 312 18.23 1.61 -38.62
C LEU A 312 18.05 0.30 -37.83
N THR A 313 17.07 0.26 -36.93
CA THR A 313 16.77 -0.92 -36.12
C THR A 313 15.85 -1.90 -36.86
N ALA A 314 14.91 -1.40 -37.66
CA ALA A 314 13.92 -2.24 -38.33
C ALA A 314 14.42 -2.88 -39.64
N ALA A 315 15.32 -2.27 -40.40
CA ALA A 315 15.67 -2.71 -41.76
C ALA A 315 16.44 -4.05 -41.85
N GLY A 316 16.77 -4.69 -40.73
CA GLY A 316 17.42 -6.02 -40.71
C GLY A 316 18.80 -6.02 -41.34
N GLY A 317 19.63 -5.03 -40.99
CA GLY A 317 20.95 -4.81 -41.58
C GLY A 317 22.03 -5.76 -41.06
N THR A 318 22.31 -5.71 -39.76
CA THR A 318 23.36 -6.51 -39.09
C THR A 318 22.86 -7.86 -38.58
N LEU A 319 21.57 -7.96 -38.32
CA LEU A 319 20.88 -9.17 -37.89
C LEU A 319 19.65 -9.37 -38.76
N PRO A 320 19.21 -10.64 -38.99
CA PRO A 320 17.93 -10.92 -39.59
C PRO A 320 16.81 -10.16 -38.86
N TRP A 321 15.92 -9.50 -39.62
CA TRP A 321 14.85 -8.69 -39.02
C TRP A 321 13.88 -9.51 -38.17
N GLN A 322 13.80 -10.83 -38.39
CA GLN A 322 13.02 -11.78 -37.59
C GLN A 322 13.52 -11.93 -36.14
N LEU A 323 14.75 -11.48 -35.86
CA LEU A 323 15.32 -11.46 -34.50
C LEU A 323 14.98 -10.17 -33.75
N THR A 324 14.29 -9.22 -34.38
CA THR A 324 13.83 -8.01 -33.70
C THR A 324 12.58 -8.30 -32.87
N PRO A 325 12.32 -7.56 -31.77
CA PRO A 325 11.08 -7.71 -31.01
C PRO A 325 9.83 -7.56 -31.88
N GLN A 326 8.80 -8.37 -31.62
CA GLN A 326 7.55 -8.40 -32.43
C GLN A 326 6.95 -7.03 -32.79
N PRO A 327 6.91 -6.01 -31.90
CA PRO A 327 6.40 -4.69 -32.27
C PRO A 327 7.15 -4.00 -33.42
N LEU A 328 8.44 -4.33 -33.61
CA LEU A 328 9.28 -3.76 -34.68
C LEU A 328 9.11 -4.47 -36.03
N HIS A 329 8.42 -5.61 -36.10
CA HIS A 329 8.14 -6.27 -37.38
C HIS A 329 7.22 -5.43 -38.25
N ILE A 330 6.20 -4.80 -37.66
CA ILE A 330 5.29 -3.88 -38.38
C ILE A 330 6.09 -2.71 -38.97
N VAL A 331 7.06 -2.23 -38.20
CA VAL A 331 7.96 -1.14 -38.58
C VAL A 331 8.87 -1.58 -39.73
N HIS A 332 9.34 -2.83 -39.74
CA HIS A 332 10.08 -3.40 -40.86
C HIS A 332 9.23 -3.42 -42.14
N ASP A 333 8.00 -3.93 -42.07
CA ASP A 333 7.13 -4.14 -43.23
C ASP A 333 6.64 -2.85 -43.90
N VAL A 334 6.64 -1.73 -43.17
CA VAL A 334 6.04 -0.45 -43.61
C VAL A 334 7.09 0.59 -43.99
N LEU A 335 8.36 0.44 -43.62
CA LEU A 335 9.36 1.48 -43.85
C LEU A 335 10.09 1.31 -45.19
N PRO A 336 10.32 2.42 -45.91
CA PRO A 336 10.85 2.38 -47.27
C PRO A 336 12.28 1.80 -47.34
N MET A 337 13.11 2.01 -46.31
CA MET A 337 14.46 1.43 -46.25
C MET A 337 14.45 -0.10 -46.19
N SER A 338 13.51 -0.73 -45.50
CA SER A 338 13.42 -2.20 -45.43
C SER A 338 13.26 -2.83 -46.81
N HIS A 339 12.40 -2.25 -47.65
CA HIS A 339 12.19 -2.70 -49.03
C HIS A 339 13.43 -2.50 -49.91
N VAL A 340 14.17 -1.40 -49.69
CA VAL A 340 15.43 -1.16 -50.41
C VAL A 340 16.49 -2.18 -49.99
N VAL A 341 16.63 -2.44 -48.69
CA VAL A 341 17.61 -3.41 -48.16
C VAL A 341 17.30 -4.82 -48.66
N GLU A 342 16.05 -5.25 -48.60
CA GLU A 342 15.64 -6.58 -49.08
C GLU A 342 15.75 -6.70 -50.60
N GLY A 343 15.33 -5.68 -51.37
CA GLY A 343 15.51 -5.67 -52.82
C GLY A 343 16.98 -5.72 -53.24
N LEU A 344 17.83 -4.90 -52.61
CA LEU A 344 19.27 -4.91 -52.86
C LEU A 344 19.93 -6.23 -52.46
N ARG A 345 19.51 -6.83 -51.35
CA ARG A 345 20.00 -8.14 -50.90
C ARG A 345 19.80 -9.21 -51.97
N ARG A 346 18.61 -9.25 -52.58
CA ARG A 346 18.30 -10.22 -53.63
C ARG A 346 19.05 -9.96 -54.93
N LEU A 347 19.18 -8.70 -55.31
CA LEU A 347 19.88 -8.29 -56.53
C LEU A 347 21.41 -8.46 -56.45
N ILE A 348 21.98 -8.24 -55.27
CA ILE A 348 23.41 -8.39 -55.02
C ILE A 348 23.78 -9.86 -54.89
N TYR A 349 23.01 -10.67 -54.17
CA TYR A 349 23.34 -12.08 -53.94
C TYR A 349 22.78 -13.04 -55.00
N GLY A 350 21.84 -12.61 -55.83
CA GLY A 350 21.33 -13.40 -56.96
C GLY A 350 20.20 -14.37 -56.60
N SER A 351 19.36 -14.03 -55.61
CA SER A 351 18.20 -14.84 -55.23
C SER A 351 16.96 -14.48 -56.06
N ASP A 352 15.82 -15.13 -55.78
CA ASP A 352 14.57 -14.99 -56.56
C ASP A 352 14.16 -13.51 -56.80
N ILE A 353 14.01 -13.16 -58.07
CA ILE A 353 13.71 -11.80 -58.57
C ILE A 353 12.24 -11.45 -58.37
N GLY A 354 11.36 -12.45 -58.15
CA GLY A 354 9.91 -12.24 -58.03
C GLY A 354 9.51 -11.18 -57.00
N SER A 355 10.15 -11.17 -55.83
CA SER A 355 9.85 -10.17 -54.79
C SER A 355 10.50 -8.80 -55.01
N VAL A 356 11.50 -8.70 -55.90
CA VAL A 356 12.14 -7.42 -56.24
C VAL A 356 11.11 -6.51 -56.91
N ALA A 357 10.23 -7.09 -57.74
CA ALA A 357 9.11 -6.36 -58.34
C ALA A 357 8.14 -5.82 -57.27
N THR A 358 7.83 -6.61 -56.24
CA THR A 358 6.99 -6.17 -55.10
C THR A 358 7.62 -5.00 -54.35
N ASN A 359 8.92 -5.10 -54.03
CA ASN A 359 9.66 -4.02 -53.38
C ASN A 359 9.73 -2.76 -54.26
N ALA A 360 9.90 -2.92 -55.58
CA ALA A 360 9.89 -1.82 -56.52
C ALA A 360 8.52 -1.10 -56.55
N TRP A 361 7.42 -1.86 -56.52
CA TRP A 361 6.08 -1.27 -56.44
C TRP A 361 5.84 -0.47 -55.16
N MET A 362 6.33 -0.96 -54.01
CA MET A 362 6.28 -0.22 -52.75
C MET A 362 7.05 1.11 -52.86
N LEU A 363 8.23 1.12 -53.48
CA LEU A 363 9.00 2.34 -53.74
C LEU A 363 8.26 3.34 -54.63
N VAL A 364 7.57 2.88 -55.67
CA VAL A 364 6.70 3.75 -56.48
C VAL A 364 5.59 4.37 -55.61
N GLY A 365 4.97 3.58 -54.72
CA GLY A 365 3.98 4.07 -53.76
C GLY A 365 4.54 5.15 -52.83
N TYR A 366 5.76 4.95 -52.32
CA TYR A 366 6.47 5.93 -51.51
C TYR A 366 6.82 7.21 -52.28
N THR A 367 7.21 7.11 -53.55
CA THR A 367 7.38 8.29 -54.42
C THR A 367 6.06 9.06 -54.55
N ALA A 368 4.96 8.37 -54.81
CA ALA A 368 3.65 9.01 -54.92
C ALA A 368 3.25 9.70 -53.60
N LEU A 369 3.47 9.04 -52.45
CA LEU A 369 3.22 9.62 -51.14
C LEU A 369 4.05 10.89 -50.91
N GLY A 370 5.37 10.82 -51.18
CA GLY A 370 6.26 11.97 -51.04
C GLY A 370 5.85 13.15 -51.92
N LEU A 371 5.48 12.88 -53.17
CA LEU A 371 4.97 13.91 -54.09
C LEU A 371 3.65 14.50 -53.62
N VAL A 372 2.72 13.71 -53.08
CA VAL A 372 1.49 14.22 -52.47
C VAL A 372 1.80 15.16 -51.30
N LEU A 373 2.74 14.80 -50.42
CA LEU A 373 3.18 15.69 -49.34
C LEU A 373 3.76 17.00 -49.87
N SER A 374 4.60 16.94 -50.91
CA SER A 374 5.12 18.14 -51.61
C SER A 374 4.01 18.98 -52.25
N ILE A 375 2.99 18.37 -52.83
CA ILE A 375 1.83 19.07 -53.41
C ILE A 375 1.04 19.80 -52.33
N LEU A 376 0.79 19.14 -51.20
CA LEU A 376 0.10 19.72 -50.04
C LEU A 376 0.91 20.89 -49.47
N ALA A 377 2.24 20.73 -49.37
CA ALA A 377 3.13 21.80 -48.95
C ALA A 377 3.07 22.99 -49.91
N ALA A 378 3.18 22.76 -51.22
CA ALA A 378 3.08 23.80 -52.24
C ALA A 378 1.71 24.50 -52.25
N HIS A 379 0.63 23.80 -51.88
CA HIS A 379 -0.70 24.41 -51.72
C HIS A 379 -0.78 25.27 -50.45
N LYS A 380 -0.31 24.76 -49.30
CA LYS A 380 -0.27 25.48 -48.03
C LYS A 380 0.57 26.75 -48.10
N HIS A 381 1.74 26.69 -48.75
CA HIS A 381 2.67 27.83 -48.85
C HIS A 381 2.29 28.86 -49.93
N LYS A 382 1.17 28.68 -50.62
CA LYS A 382 0.62 29.67 -51.56
C LYS A 382 -0.36 30.65 -50.93
N THR A 383 -0.92 30.32 -49.77
CA THR A 383 -1.81 31.23 -49.03
C THR A 383 -0.97 32.08 -48.10
N TRP A 384 -0.65 33.31 -48.51
CA TRP A 384 0.16 34.25 -47.73
C TRP A 384 -0.70 34.83 -46.62
N THR A 385 -0.38 34.52 -45.36
CA THR A 385 -1.02 35.15 -44.19
C THR A 385 -0.44 36.55 -43.97
N LEU A 386 -1.21 37.48 -43.38
CA LEU A 386 -0.76 38.86 -43.06
C LEU A 386 0.61 38.92 -42.36
N LYS A 387 0.92 37.95 -41.50
CA LYS A 387 2.22 37.81 -40.81
C LYS A 387 3.43 37.59 -41.73
N VAL A 388 3.22 37.19 -42.97
CA VAL A 388 4.28 37.00 -44.00
C VAL A 388 4.45 38.26 -44.87
N LEU A 389 3.42 39.11 -44.92
CA LEU A 389 3.40 40.35 -45.70
C LEU A 389 3.92 41.56 -44.89
N ASP A 390 3.80 41.52 -43.57
CA ASP A 390 4.37 42.53 -42.67
C ASP A 390 5.24 41.84 -41.60
N PRO A 391 6.55 41.62 -41.85
CA PRO A 391 7.44 41.07 -40.85
C PRO A 391 7.63 42.11 -39.75
N GLU A 392 7.18 41.79 -38.52
CA GLU A 392 7.49 42.59 -37.34
C GLU A 392 8.99 42.87 -37.31
N ILE A 393 9.34 44.16 -37.45
CA ILE A 393 10.72 44.62 -37.39
C ILE A 393 11.18 44.38 -35.95
N ALA A 394 11.81 43.24 -35.70
CA ALA A 394 12.54 43.01 -34.48
C ALA A 394 13.81 43.89 -34.54
N ILE A 395 13.81 44.96 -33.73
CA ILE A 395 14.96 45.83 -33.50
C ILE A 395 16.06 45.05 -32.77
#